data_AF-A0A8R7UXQ9-F1
#
_entry.id   AF-A0A8R7UXQ9-F1
#
_cell.length_a   1.000
_cell.length_b   1.000
_cell.length_c   1.000
_cell.angle_alpha   90.00
_cell.angle_beta   90.00
_cell.angle_gamma   90.00
#
_symmetry.space_group_name_H-M   'P 1'
#
loop_
_entity.id
_entity.type
_entity.pdbx_description
1 polymer ?
#
loop_
_entity_poly.entity_id
_entity_poly.type
_entity_poly.pdbx_seq_one_letter_code
_entity_poly.pdbx_strand_id
1 'polypeptide(L)'
;MGDFNVALVIVAAVVSVLVLLVSVYLLVNYQHPDDANQAWFPKLVVVLGITVAVLSILMLPADVANRQACKRAVYSGACALTLPMKTLWLVVYIIDAVLVFLVIPFAMFYYEGDRDKSVGKRLKSALIWVVASAVVCGLILGILYALIGKVDFTVRHLSSSVQAFPNPNQFSAFTSGQPCIAPLTRQCSANTAPANSQTTWTMRATFPEYVVALATIVGSVLFTIFGGVGIACLPLSLIFSFVRRPKAVITRSQYIKEATELGKKAKELKKAAEALHQEERSGNKGRKWRKNVKAVEKAEATWAFTVLAYIGKLIFGIVGLIVSIAWVAHIIIYLLVDPPLSSFLNEIFIKLDSVWGLLGTAAFAFFCFYLLIAVIAGEMMLGLKLVFITIHPMK
;
A
#
# COMPACT_ATOMS: atom_id res chain seq x y z
N MET A 1 28.41 -2.56 11.43
CA MET A 1 27.11 -2.81 12.12
C MET A 1 26.28 -1.54 12.34
N GLY A 2 26.85 -0.32 12.31
CA GLY A 2 26.07 0.91 12.12
C GLY A 2 25.53 1.10 10.68
N ASP A 3 26.05 0.31 9.74
CA ASP A 3 25.78 0.43 8.29
C ASP A 3 24.37 -0.01 7.90
N PHE A 4 23.74 -0.91 8.66
CA PHE A 4 22.40 -1.42 8.33
C PHE A 4 21.30 -0.37 8.53
N ASN A 5 21.40 0.46 9.60
CA ASN A 5 20.45 1.55 9.85
C ASN A 5 20.58 2.65 8.79
N VAL A 6 21.82 3.00 8.43
CA VAL A 6 22.10 3.97 7.36
C VAL A 6 21.61 3.43 6.01
N ALA A 7 21.84 2.15 5.71
CA ALA A 7 21.33 1.50 4.51
C ALA A 7 19.80 1.53 4.44
N LEU A 8 19.10 1.27 5.56
CA LEU A 8 17.64 1.33 5.61
C LEU A 8 17.11 2.74 5.30
N VAL A 9 17.75 3.78 5.83
CA VAL A 9 17.39 5.19 5.54
C VAL A 9 17.63 5.52 4.07
N ILE A 10 18.77 5.13 3.50
CA ILE A 10 19.08 5.34 2.08
C ILE A 10 18.06 4.60 1.21
N VAL A 11 17.76 3.34 1.51
CA VAL A 11 16.77 2.54 0.79
C VAL A 11 15.39 3.22 0.87
N ALA A 12 14.96 3.67 2.04
CA ALA A 12 13.67 4.36 2.19
C ALA A 12 13.61 5.65 1.34
N ALA A 13 14.68 6.45 1.33
CA ALA A 13 14.75 7.66 0.51
C ALA A 13 14.74 7.35 -0.99
N VAL A 14 15.56 6.40 -1.44
CA VAL A 14 15.64 5.98 -2.85
C VAL A 14 14.31 5.40 -3.32
N VAL A 15 13.71 4.50 -2.54
CA VAL A 15 12.40 3.91 -2.84
C VAL A 15 11.34 4.99 -2.94
N SER A 16 11.34 6.00 -2.05
CA SER A 16 10.38 7.10 -2.12
C SER A 16 10.51 7.92 -3.40
N VAL A 17 11.74 8.21 -3.84
CA VAL A 17 12.00 8.90 -5.11
C VAL A 17 11.57 8.02 -6.29
N LEU A 18 11.86 6.72 -6.26
CA LEU A 18 11.44 5.79 -7.32
C LEU A 18 9.91 5.72 -7.42
N VAL A 19 9.20 5.67 -6.30
CA VAL A 19 7.72 5.68 -6.27
C VAL A 19 7.18 6.97 -6.90
N LEU A 20 7.78 8.13 -6.60
CA LEU A 20 7.40 9.39 -7.23
C LEU A 20 7.62 9.35 -8.76
N LEU A 21 8.78 8.87 -9.21
CA LEU A 21 9.10 8.75 -10.64
C LEU A 21 8.13 7.79 -11.37
N VAL A 22 7.82 6.65 -10.75
CA VAL A 22 6.84 5.69 -11.29
C VAL A 22 5.45 6.32 -11.33
N SER A 23 5.04 7.09 -10.31
CA SER A 23 3.75 7.78 -10.28
C SER A 23 3.64 8.81 -11.40
N VAL A 24 4.71 9.58 -11.66
CA VAL A 24 4.78 10.50 -12.81
C VAL A 24 4.74 9.74 -14.13
N TYR A 25 5.48 8.63 -14.25
CA TYR A 25 5.47 7.79 -15.45
C TYR A 25 4.07 7.24 -15.75
N LEU A 26 3.37 6.72 -14.74
CA LEU A 26 2.00 6.24 -14.89
C LEU A 26 1.08 7.35 -15.40
N LEU A 27 1.17 8.55 -14.84
CA LEU A 27 0.39 9.69 -15.31
C LEU A 27 0.71 10.00 -16.79
N VAL A 28 1.98 10.12 -17.16
CA VAL A 28 2.38 10.49 -18.54
C VAL A 28 1.97 9.43 -19.56
N ASN A 29 1.97 8.15 -19.19
CA ASN A 29 1.63 7.06 -20.09
C ASN A 29 0.10 6.85 -20.22
N TYR A 30 -0.67 7.10 -19.15
CA TYR A 30 -2.12 6.86 -19.13
C TYR A 30 -2.97 8.14 -19.25
N GLN A 31 -2.37 9.33 -19.31
CA GLN A 31 -3.10 10.56 -19.60
C GLN A 31 -3.71 10.54 -21.01
N HIS A 32 -4.90 11.13 -21.15
CA HIS A 32 -5.51 11.32 -22.46
C HIS A 32 -4.66 12.29 -23.31
N PRO A 33 -4.49 12.06 -24.63
CA PRO A 33 -3.68 12.92 -25.50
C PRO A 33 -4.15 14.38 -25.50
N ASP A 34 -5.47 14.61 -25.36
CA ASP A 34 -6.04 15.95 -25.32
C ASP A 34 -5.71 16.72 -24.03
N ASP A 35 -5.35 16.01 -22.96
CA ASP A 35 -5.00 16.61 -21.66
C ASP A 35 -3.49 16.82 -21.49
N ALA A 36 -2.64 16.47 -22.46
CA ALA A 36 -1.18 16.42 -22.30
C ALA A 36 -0.57 17.71 -21.72
N ASN A 37 -1.04 18.88 -22.13
CA ASN A 37 -0.53 20.18 -21.67
C ASN A 37 -1.55 21.03 -20.87
N GLN A 38 -2.67 20.43 -20.45
CA GLN A 38 -3.72 21.12 -19.70
C GLN A 38 -3.86 20.56 -18.28
N ALA A 39 -4.55 21.30 -17.40
CA ALA A 39 -4.94 20.87 -16.04
C ALA A 39 -3.78 20.33 -15.16
N TRP A 40 -2.76 21.16 -14.90
CA TRP A 40 -1.63 20.81 -14.05
C TRP A 40 -1.99 20.47 -12.59
N PHE A 41 -3.05 21.07 -12.05
CA PHE A 41 -3.44 20.86 -10.65
C PHE A 41 -3.95 19.42 -10.37
N PRO A 42 -4.92 18.86 -11.12
CA PRO A 42 -5.34 17.46 -10.98
C PRO A 42 -4.20 16.48 -11.20
N LYS A 43 -3.32 16.76 -12.16
CA LYS A 43 -2.13 15.95 -12.40
C LYS A 43 -1.25 15.86 -11.16
N LEU A 44 -1.02 16.99 -10.49
CA LEU A 44 -0.28 17.02 -9.23
C LEU A 44 -1.02 16.25 -8.12
N VAL A 45 -2.34 16.42 -7.99
CA VAL A 45 -3.14 15.69 -7.00
C VAL A 45 -3.11 14.18 -7.25
N VAL A 46 -3.19 13.73 -8.50
CA VAL A 46 -3.12 12.31 -8.87
C VAL A 46 -1.73 11.74 -8.57
N VAL A 47 -0.66 12.43 -8.94
CA VAL A 47 0.72 11.97 -8.65
C VAL A 47 0.96 11.90 -7.15
N LEU A 48 0.53 12.91 -6.39
CA LEU A 48 0.63 12.89 -4.92
C LEU A 48 -0.22 11.76 -4.31
N GLY A 49 -1.46 11.58 -4.76
CA GLY A 49 -2.35 10.54 -4.26
C GLY A 49 -1.78 9.13 -4.48
N ILE A 50 -1.29 8.83 -5.70
CA ILE A 50 -0.65 7.53 -6.00
C ILE A 50 0.63 7.36 -5.17
N THR A 51 1.45 8.41 -5.07
CA THR A 51 2.72 8.36 -4.32
C THR A 51 2.46 8.05 -2.85
N VAL A 52 1.54 8.77 -2.21
CA VAL A 52 1.23 8.58 -0.79
C VAL A 52 0.60 7.21 -0.57
N ALA A 53 -0.36 6.77 -1.39
CA ALA A 53 -0.97 5.44 -1.26
C ALA A 53 0.05 4.30 -1.33
N VAL A 54 1.00 4.38 -2.27
CA VAL A 54 2.08 3.39 -2.40
C VAL A 54 3.04 3.45 -1.21
N LEU A 55 3.40 4.65 -0.74
CA LEU A 55 4.26 4.83 0.43
C LEU A 55 3.60 4.31 1.71
N SER A 56 2.30 4.54 1.92
CA SER A 56 1.53 4.06 3.07
C SER A 56 1.60 2.53 3.20
N ILE A 57 1.64 1.82 2.07
CA ILE A 57 1.75 0.36 2.06
C ILE A 57 3.19 -0.12 2.23
N LEU A 58 4.16 0.58 1.63
CA LEU A 58 5.59 0.32 1.83
C LEU A 58 6.07 0.58 3.26
N MET A 59 5.33 1.38 4.04
CA MET A 59 5.62 1.59 5.47
C MET A 59 5.46 0.31 6.31
N LEU A 60 4.61 -0.64 5.89
CA LEU A 60 4.43 -1.92 6.58
C LEU A 60 5.73 -2.75 6.59
N PRO A 61 6.33 -3.12 5.44
CA PRO A 61 7.60 -3.84 5.43
C PRO A 61 8.76 -2.99 5.97
N ALA A 62 8.70 -1.66 5.82
CA ALA A 62 9.70 -0.77 6.41
C ALA A 62 9.70 -0.82 7.95
N ASP A 63 8.52 -0.86 8.61
CA ASP A 63 8.43 -1.01 10.07
C ASP A 63 8.97 -2.37 10.52
N VAL A 64 8.66 -3.45 9.81
CA VAL A 64 9.21 -4.78 10.10
C VAL A 64 10.74 -4.78 10.02
N ALA A 65 11.30 -4.22 8.95
CA ALA A 65 12.75 -4.09 8.77
C ALA A 65 13.38 -3.19 9.86
N ASN A 66 12.71 -2.10 10.24
CA ASN A 66 13.19 -1.17 11.27
C ASN A 66 13.24 -1.81 12.67
N ARG A 67 12.22 -2.59 13.05
CA ARG A 67 12.21 -3.34 14.32
C ARG A 67 13.29 -4.41 14.36
N GLN A 68 13.51 -5.10 13.24
CA GLN A 68 14.56 -6.10 13.13
C GLN A 68 15.96 -5.49 13.24
N ALA A 69 16.16 -4.28 12.70
CA ALA A 69 17.40 -3.53 12.83
C ALA A 69 17.76 -3.28 14.30
N CYS A 70 16.77 -2.93 15.13
CA CYS A 70 16.96 -2.66 16.55
C CYS A 70 17.19 -3.95 17.39
N LYS A 71 16.65 -5.11 16.99
CA LYS A 71 16.82 -6.39 17.72
C LYS A 71 18.28 -6.86 17.83
N ARG A 72 19.16 -6.41 16.93
CA ARG A 72 20.60 -6.73 16.93
C ARG A 72 21.48 -5.70 17.65
N ALA A 73 20.88 -4.70 18.31
CA ALA A 73 21.63 -3.66 19.01
C ALA A 73 22.23 -4.18 20.33
N VAL A 74 23.56 -4.20 20.42
CA VAL A 74 24.32 -4.56 21.64
C VAL A 74 24.39 -3.39 22.64
N TYR A 75 24.12 -2.15 22.20
CA TYR A 75 24.09 -0.95 23.07
C TYR A 75 22.81 -0.13 22.86
N SER A 76 22.28 0.43 23.95
CA SER A 76 20.99 1.14 24.01
C SER A 76 20.86 2.35 23.09
N GLY A 77 21.98 2.97 22.67
CA GLY A 77 21.99 4.11 21.75
C GLY A 77 21.98 3.74 20.26
N ALA A 78 22.21 2.48 19.87
CA ALA A 78 22.25 2.09 18.45
C ALA A 78 20.87 2.20 17.78
N CYS A 79 19.82 2.02 18.59
CA CYS A 79 18.44 2.13 18.16
C CYS A 79 18.01 3.59 17.93
N ALA A 80 18.80 4.59 18.38
CA ALA A 80 18.52 6.01 18.12
C ALA A 80 18.76 6.42 16.66
N LEU A 81 19.53 5.64 15.89
CA LEU A 81 19.73 5.84 14.43
C LEU A 81 18.67 5.17 13.56
N THR A 82 17.62 4.58 14.16
CA THR A 82 16.54 3.93 13.43
C THR A 82 15.48 4.95 12.98
N LEU A 83 14.65 4.58 12.01
CA LEU A 83 13.59 5.45 11.52
C LEU A 83 12.56 5.69 12.65
N PRO A 84 12.15 6.95 12.93
CA PRO A 84 11.15 7.25 13.94
C PRO A 84 9.74 6.86 13.45
N MET A 85 9.46 5.55 13.46
CA MET A 85 8.26 5.00 12.79
C MET A 85 6.95 5.55 13.34
N LYS A 86 6.84 5.83 14.65
CA LYS A 86 5.64 6.45 15.22
C LYS A 86 5.35 7.79 14.56
N THR A 87 6.37 8.63 14.40
CA THR A 87 6.25 9.95 13.78
C THR A 87 5.95 9.82 12.29
N LEU A 88 6.62 8.89 11.59
CA LEU A 88 6.38 8.66 10.16
C LEU A 88 4.94 8.19 9.87
N TRP A 89 4.42 7.23 10.65
CA TRP A 89 3.02 6.79 10.57
C TRP A 89 2.05 7.94 10.81
N LEU A 90 2.27 8.75 11.84
CA LEU A 90 1.43 9.92 12.11
C LEU A 90 1.45 10.92 10.95
N VAL A 91 2.63 11.22 10.40
CA VAL A 91 2.78 12.15 9.27
C VAL A 91 2.05 11.65 8.04
N VAL A 92 2.25 10.38 7.66
CA VAL A 92 1.59 9.78 6.49
C VAL A 92 0.07 9.78 6.64
N TYR A 93 -0.45 9.36 7.81
CA TYR A 93 -1.89 9.36 8.03
C TYR A 93 -2.50 10.77 8.07
N ILE A 94 -1.77 11.77 8.57
CA ILE A 94 -2.23 13.17 8.50
C ILE A 94 -2.25 13.64 7.03
N ILE A 95 -1.23 13.30 6.24
CA ILE A 95 -1.22 13.62 4.80
C ILE A 95 -2.38 12.95 4.09
N ASP A 96 -2.66 11.67 4.36
CA ASP A 96 -3.81 10.94 3.81
C ASP A 96 -5.13 11.63 4.19
N ALA A 97 -5.31 12.02 5.45
CA ALA A 97 -6.51 12.74 5.89
C ALA A 97 -6.66 14.09 5.19
N VAL A 98 -5.58 14.87 5.05
CA VAL A 98 -5.59 16.16 4.33
C VAL A 98 -5.90 15.96 2.85
N LEU A 99 -5.32 14.94 2.22
CA LEU A 99 -5.59 14.63 0.81
C LEU A 99 -7.05 14.27 0.59
N VAL A 100 -7.61 13.36 1.40
CA VAL A 100 -8.98 12.85 1.27
C VAL A 100 -10.04 13.89 1.62
N PHE A 101 -9.85 14.67 2.69
CA PHE A 101 -10.90 15.59 3.17
C PHE A 101 -10.77 17.02 2.63
N LEU A 102 -9.59 17.45 2.16
CA LEU A 102 -9.38 18.82 1.68
C LEU A 102 -8.95 18.89 0.22
N VAL A 103 -7.87 18.21 -0.16
CA VAL A 103 -7.24 18.40 -1.48
C VAL A 103 -8.06 17.76 -2.61
N ILE A 104 -8.51 16.52 -2.44
CA ILE A 104 -9.32 15.80 -3.44
C ILE A 104 -10.70 16.47 -3.61
N PRO A 105 -11.45 16.81 -2.55
CA PRO A 105 -12.71 17.55 -2.69
C PRO A 105 -12.52 18.91 -3.34
N PHE A 106 -11.43 19.63 -3.02
CA PHE A 106 -11.10 20.88 -3.69
C PHE A 106 -10.89 20.67 -5.20
N ALA A 107 -10.11 19.65 -5.59
CA ALA A 107 -9.92 19.32 -6.99
C ALA A 107 -11.26 18.98 -7.67
N MET A 108 -12.10 18.18 -7.02
CA MET A 108 -13.42 17.80 -7.54
C MET A 108 -14.32 19.02 -7.75
N PHE A 109 -14.56 19.83 -6.72
CA PHE A 109 -15.41 21.01 -6.82
C PHE A 109 -14.86 22.08 -7.76
N TYR A 110 -13.53 22.24 -7.82
CA TYR A 110 -12.93 23.12 -8.81
C TYR A 110 -13.23 22.57 -10.20
N TYR A 111 -12.95 21.30 -10.51
CA TYR A 111 -13.08 20.77 -11.87
C TYR A 111 -14.51 20.52 -12.35
N GLU A 112 -15.43 20.20 -11.45
CA GLU A 112 -16.88 20.12 -11.71
C GLU A 112 -17.54 21.50 -11.78
N GLY A 113 -16.87 22.53 -11.26
CA GLY A 113 -17.31 23.91 -11.36
C GLY A 113 -17.50 24.36 -12.80
N ASP A 114 -18.62 25.05 -13.03
CA ASP A 114 -19.07 25.59 -14.31
C ASP A 114 -17.95 26.26 -15.12
N ARG A 115 -17.65 25.72 -16.32
CA ARG A 115 -16.49 26.15 -17.14
C ARG A 115 -16.64 27.58 -17.67
N ASP A 116 -17.85 28.12 -17.66
CA ASP A 116 -18.17 29.46 -18.16
C ASP A 116 -17.77 30.58 -17.18
N LYS A 117 -17.35 30.22 -15.95
CA LYS A 117 -16.93 31.19 -14.93
C LYS A 117 -15.43 31.47 -15.02
N SER A 118 -15.06 32.76 -14.84
CA SER A 118 -13.66 33.17 -14.70
C SER A 118 -12.93 32.35 -13.62
N VAL A 119 -11.64 32.06 -13.83
CA VAL A 119 -10.78 31.27 -12.94
C VAL A 119 -10.91 31.69 -11.47
N GLY A 120 -10.93 32.99 -11.18
CA GLY A 120 -11.06 33.50 -9.79
C GLY A 120 -12.43 33.20 -9.14
N LYS A 121 -13.53 33.30 -9.89
CA LYS A 121 -14.87 32.94 -9.40
C LYS A 121 -14.99 31.44 -9.13
N ARG A 122 -14.38 30.63 -9.98
CA ARG A 122 -14.32 29.16 -9.83
C ARG A 122 -13.51 28.77 -8.59
N LEU A 123 -12.33 29.37 -8.42
CA LEU A 123 -11.48 29.17 -7.24
C LEU A 123 -12.21 29.55 -5.94
N LYS A 124 -12.85 30.72 -5.91
CA LYS A 124 -13.63 31.18 -4.76
C LYS A 124 -14.79 30.23 -4.45
N SER A 125 -15.52 29.79 -5.46
CA SER A 125 -16.64 28.86 -5.30
C SER A 125 -16.16 27.52 -4.71
N ALA A 126 -15.10 26.93 -5.29
CA ALA A 126 -14.54 25.68 -4.81
C ALA A 126 -14.05 25.81 -3.35
N LEU A 127 -13.36 26.90 -3.03
CA LEU A 127 -12.83 27.13 -1.69
C LEU A 127 -13.95 27.31 -0.65
N ILE A 128 -15.06 27.97 -0.99
CA ILE A 128 -16.22 28.08 -0.10
C ILE A 128 -16.80 26.70 0.20
N TRP A 129 -16.98 25.85 -0.82
CA TRP A 129 -17.52 24.49 -0.62
C TRP A 129 -16.59 23.62 0.23
N VAL A 130 -15.28 23.71 0.01
CA VAL A 130 -14.28 22.96 0.80
C VAL A 130 -14.24 23.45 2.25
N VAL A 131 -14.31 24.77 2.48
CA VAL A 131 -14.37 25.33 3.83
C VAL A 131 -15.68 24.91 4.52
N ALA A 132 -16.80 24.96 3.81
CA ALA A 132 -18.08 24.51 4.34
C ALA A 132 -18.05 23.01 4.73
N SER A 133 -17.53 22.14 3.86
CA SER A 133 -17.38 20.71 4.16
C SER A 133 -16.40 20.48 5.31
N ALA A 134 -15.28 21.19 5.34
CA ALA A 134 -14.28 21.09 6.41
C ALA A 134 -14.84 21.53 7.77
N VAL A 135 -15.66 22.60 7.80
CA VAL A 135 -16.35 23.05 9.03
C VAL A 135 -17.34 22.00 9.51
N VAL A 136 -18.17 21.45 8.61
CA VAL A 136 -19.13 20.39 8.98
C VAL A 136 -18.39 19.15 9.50
N CYS A 137 -17.39 18.66 8.79
CA CYS A 137 -16.57 17.53 9.24
C CYS A 137 -15.85 17.85 10.56
N GLY A 138 -15.27 19.03 10.71
CA GLY A 138 -14.56 19.45 11.91
C GLY A 138 -15.46 19.57 13.14
N LEU A 139 -16.69 20.07 12.98
CA LEU A 139 -17.69 20.12 14.05
C LEU A 139 -18.11 18.72 14.48
N ILE A 140 -18.40 17.84 13.52
CA ILE A 140 -18.74 16.44 13.80
C ILE A 140 -17.60 15.75 14.55
N LEU A 141 -16.36 15.87 14.06
CA LEU A 141 -15.17 15.30 14.70
C LEU A 141 -14.92 15.88 16.09
N GLY A 142 -15.12 17.19 16.27
CA GLY A 142 -14.97 17.87 17.55
C GLY A 142 -15.99 17.42 18.59
N ILE A 143 -17.26 17.28 18.21
CA ILE A 143 -18.32 16.75 19.07
C ILE A 143 -18.02 15.29 19.45
N LEU A 144 -17.66 14.46 18.47
CA LEU A 144 -17.32 13.05 18.72
C LEU A 144 -16.08 12.91 19.62
N TYR A 145 -15.06 13.76 19.45
CA TYR A 145 -13.88 13.79 20.31
C TYR A 145 -14.19 14.26 21.74
N ALA A 146 -15.14 15.18 21.90
CA ALA A 146 -15.58 15.62 23.22
C ALA A 146 -16.32 14.50 23.98
N LEU A 147 -17.13 13.70 23.28
CA LEU A 147 -17.94 12.65 23.87
C LEU A 147 -17.19 11.32 24.06
N ILE A 148 -16.41 10.89 23.06
CA ILE A 148 -15.85 9.52 22.94
C ILE A 148 -14.31 9.56 22.75
N GLY A 149 -13.65 10.70 22.96
CA GLY A 149 -12.19 10.84 22.82
C GLY A 149 -11.35 10.22 23.96
N LYS A 150 -11.92 9.28 24.72
CA LYS A 150 -11.26 8.60 25.86
C LYS A 150 -10.99 7.14 25.48
N VAL A 151 -9.86 6.63 25.95
CA VAL A 151 -9.44 5.23 25.77
C VAL A 151 -9.33 4.60 27.15
N ASP A 152 -9.92 3.42 27.30
CA ASP A 152 -9.92 2.66 28.54
C ASP A 152 -8.93 1.51 28.43
N PHE A 153 -7.94 1.50 29.33
CA PHE A 153 -6.96 0.42 29.44
C PHE A 153 -7.33 -0.48 30.61
N THR A 154 -7.33 -1.80 30.38
CA THR A 154 -7.46 -2.78 31.45
C THR A 154 -6.12 -2.93 32.17
N VAL A 155 -6.03 -2.37 33.37
CA VAL A 155 -4.81 -2.41 34.19
C VAL A 155 -5.06 -3.17 35.48
N ARG A 156 -4.02 -3.84 36.00
CA ARG A 156 -4.06 -4.44 37.34
C ARG A 156 -3.45 -3.46 38.32
N HIS A 157 -4.25 -2.93 39.24
CA HIS A 157 -3.74 -2.05 40.28
C HIS A 157 -3.02 -2.91 41.32
N LEU A 158 -1.70 -2.73 41.41
CA LEU A 158 -0.86 -3.43 42.38
C LEU A 158 -0.56 -2.48 43.54
N SER A 159 -1.08 -2.81 44.72
CA SER A 159 -0.68 -2.18 45.97
C SER A 159 0.24 -3.13 46.73
N SER A 160 1.47 -2.70 47.03
CA SER A 160 2.32 -3.38 48.01
C SER A 160 2.37 -2.57 49.30
N SER A 161 2.27 -3.24 50.43
CA SER A 161 2.60 -2.62 51.73
C SER A 161 4.11 -2.69 51.95
N VAL A 162 4.65 -1.70 52.66
CA VAL A 162 6.03 -1.77 53.14
C VAL A 162 6.07 -2.77 54.30
N GLN A 163 6.89 -3.81 54.17
CA GLN A 163 7.16 -4.75 55.25
C GLN A 163 8.55 -4.51 55.80
N ALA A 164 8.67 -4.46 57.13
CA ALA A 164 9.97 -4.41 57.78
C ALA A 164 10.76 -5.69 57.48
N PHE A 165 12.07 -5.56 57.26
CA PHE A 165 12.93 -6.72 57.09
C PHE A 165 12.81 -7.63 58.32
N PRO A 166 12.78 -8.97 58.15
CA PRO A 166 12.65 -9.89 59.28
C PRO A 166 13.74 -9.68 60.35
N ASN A 167 14.95 -9.30 59.92
CA ASN A 167 16.11 -9.05 60.79
C ASN A 167 16.70 -7.65 60.52
N PRO A 168 16.19 -6.57 61.14
CA PRO A 168 16.61 -5.19 60.88
C PRO A 168 18.08 -4.90 61.26
N ASN A 169 18.74 -5.79 62.00
CA ASN A 169 20.11 -5.62 62.47
C ASN A 169 21.15 -6.48 61.74
N GLN A 170 20.78 -7.22 60.69
CA GLN A 170 21.67 -8.13 59.95
C GLN A 170 21.66 -7.86 58.45
N PHE A 171 21.97 -6.62 58.05
CA PHE A 171 22.09 -6.26 56.63
C PHE A 171 23.17 -7.06 55.88
N SER A 172 24.16 -7.60 56.60
CA SER A 172 25.22 -8.46 56.06
C SER A 172 24.75 -9.85 55.63
N ALA A 173 23.54 -10.27 56.01
CA ALA A 173 22.97 -11.56 55.63
C ALA A 173 22.24 -11.50 54.27
N PHE A 174 21.94 -10.30 53.76
CA PHE A 174 21.34 -10.14 52.44
C PHE A 174 22.44 -10.19 51.38
N THR A 175 22.33 -11.16 50.47
CA THR A 175 23.21 -11.31 49.32
C THR A 175 22.39 -11.18 48.05
N SER A 176 23.03 -10.85 46.92
CA SER A 176 22.35 -10.78 45.61
C SER A 176 21.68 -12.10 45.20
N GLY A 177 22.03 -13.21 45.85
CA GLY A 177 21.48 -14.55 45.60
C GLY A 177 20.33 -14.97 46.52
N GLN A 178 19.95 -14.18 47.54
CA GLN A 178 18.90 -14.54 48.50
C GLN A 178 17.75 -13.51 48.54
N PRO A 179 16.48 -13.96 48.48
CA PRO A 179 15.33 -13.08 48.58
C PRO A 179 15.29 -12.36 49.93
N CYS A 180 15.05 -11.05 49.91
CA CYS A 180 14.93 -10.23 51.12
C CYS A 180 13.72 -10.60 52.00
N ILE A 181 12.66 -11.15 51.40
CA ILE A 181 11.40 -11.54 52.04
C ILE A 181 10.97 -12.89 51.44
N ALA A 182 10.73 -13.90 52.28
CA ALA A 182 10.24 -15.22 51.87
C ALA A 182 8.73 -15.36 52.19
N PRO A 183 7.94 -16.12 51.40
CA PRO A 183 8.33 -16.87 50.21
C PRO A 183 8.16 -16.02 48.93
N LEU A 184 9.22 -15.96 48.11
CA LEU A 184 9.16 -15.33 46.79
C LEU A 184 8.90 -16.41 45.73
N THR A 185 7.69 -16.48 45.20
CA THR A 185 7.49 -17.08 43.88
C THR A 185 8.24 -16.18 42.88
N ARG A 186 9.06 -16.76 41.98
CA ARG A 186 9.73 -16.00 40.90
C ARG A 186 8.74 -15.59 39.81
N GLN A 187 7.64 -14.97 40.21
CA GLN A 187 6.57 -14.52 39.33
C GLN A 187 6.27 -13.07 39.65
N CYS A 188 5.95 -12.28 38.63
CA CYS A 188 5.56 -10.89 38.82
C CYS A 188 4.29 -10.85 39.68
N SER A 189 4.20 -9.93 40.65
CA SER A 189 3.01 -9.75 41.49
C SER A 189 1.73 -9.51 40.68
N ALA A 190 1.86 -9.03 39.45
CA ALA A 190 0.77 -8.95 38.47
C ALA A 190 0.07 -10.30 38.20
N ASN A 191 0.82 -11.40 38.19
CA ASN A 191 0.31 -12.74 37.86
C ASN A 191 -0.38 -13.40 39.06
N THR A 192 0.04 -13.06 40.28
CA THR A 192 -0.57 -13.54 41.53
C THR A 192 -1.69 -12.62 42.02
N ALA A 193 -1.88 -11.45 41.40
CA ALA A 193 -2.94 -10.52 41.75
C ALA A 193 -4.33 -11.12 41.47
N PRO A 194 -5.27 -11.03 42.43
CA PRO A 194 -6.62 -11.54 42.28
C PRO A 194 -7.39 -10.80 41.18
N ALA A 195 -8.40 -11.45 40.58
CA ALA A 195 -9.15 -10.89 39.44
C ALA A 195 -9.82 -9.55 39.74
N ASN A 196 -10.18 -9.28 41.00
CA ASN A 196 -10.72 -8.01 41.48
C ASN A 196 -9.72 -6.84 41.48
N SER A 197 -8.42 -7.10 41.24
CA SER A 197 -7.41 -6.05 41.05
C SER A 197 -7.46 -5.41 39.65
N GLN A 198 -8.26 -5.99 38.73
CA GLN A 198 -8.50 -5.40 37.43
C GLN A 198 -9.32 -4.12 37.57
N THR A 199 -8.77 -3.02 37.11
CA THR A 199 -9.38 -1.70 37.10
C THR A 199 -9.21 -1.09 35.71
N THR A 200 -10.11 -0.18 35.35
CA THR A 200 -10.02 0.55 34.09
C THR A 200 -9.27 1.86 34.32
N TRP A 201 -8.18 2.06 33.58
CA TRP A 201 -7.46 3.32 33.55
C TRP A 201 -7.83 4.09 32.28
N THR A 202 -8.50 5.22 32.46
CA THR A 202 -9.03 6.01 31.35
C THR A 202 -8.06 7.15 31.01
N MET A 203 -7.62 7.23 29.76
CA MET A 203 -6.77 8.33 29.27
C MET A 203 -7.41 9.01 28.07
N ARG A 204 -7.25 10.33 27.95
CA ARG A 204 -7.71 11.08 26.79
C ARG A 204 -6.70 10.94 25.64
N ALA A 205 -7.15 10.53 24.47
CA ALA A 205 -6.30 10.46 23.28
C ALA A 205 -5.97 11.86 22.76
N THR A 206 -4.82 12.02 22.09
CA THR A 206 -4.53 13.28 21.39
C THR A 206 -5.49 13.45 20.20
N PHE A 207 -5.84 14.68 19.86
CA PHE A 207 -6.78 14.94 18.76
C PHE A 207 -6.32 14.34 17.41
N PRO A 208 -5.04 14.45 16.99
CA PRO A 208 -4.58 13.82 15.75
C PRO A 208 -4.70 12.29 15.77
N GLU A 209 -4.31 11.64 16.86
CA GLU A 209 -4.43 10.18 17.01
C GLU A 209 -5.90 9.73 16.94
N TYR A 210 -6.81 10.54 17.51
CA TYR A 210 -8.25 10.28 17.43
C TYR A 210 -8.79 10.37 15.99
N VAL A 211 -8.42 11.42 15.24
CA VAL A 211 -8.85 11.59 13.84
C VAL A 211 -8.33 10.43 12.98
N VAL A 212 -7.08 10.03 13.17
CA VAL A 212 -6.49 8.88 12.47
C VAL A 212 -7.24 7.59 12.82
N ALA A 213 -7.53 7.34 14.09
CA ALA A 213 -8.27 6.15 14.52
C ALA A 213 -9.69 6.09 13.94
N LEU A 214 -10.39 7.22 13.86
CA LEU A 214 -11.72 7.25 13.23
C LEU A 214 -11.63 7.03 11.72
N ALA A 215 -10.66 7.67 11.06
CA ALA A 215 -10.43 7.51 9.63
C ALA A 215 -10.07 6.06 9.26
N THR A 216 -9.30 5.35 10.09
CA THR A 216 -8.98 3.94 9.86
C THR A 216 -10.17 3.02 10.11
N ILE A 217 -11.08 3.36 11.03
CA ILE A 217 -12.36 2.63 11.20
C ILE A 217 -13.24 2.78 9.96
N VAL A 218 -13.40 4.00 9.44
CA VAL A 218 -14.18 4.23 8.21
C VAL A 218 -13.48 3.55 7.01
N GLY A 219 -12.16 3.69 6.93
CA GLY A 219 -11.34 3.08 5.89
C GLY A 219 -11.37 1.56 5.92
N SER A 220 -11.46 0.91 7.10
CA SER A 220 -11.53 -0.54 7.20
C SER A 220 -12.82 -1.09 6.61
N VAL A 221 -13.96 -0.39 6.78
CA VAL A 221 -15.24 -0.77 6.16
C VAL A 221 -15.12 -0.73 4.63
N LEU A 222 -14.57 0.36 4.08
CA LEU A 222 -14.35 0.48 2.63
C LEU A 222 -13.36 -0.58 2.13
N PHE A 223 -12.28 -0.83 2.87
CA PHE A 223 -11.28 -1.84 2.57
C PHE A 223 -11.89 -3.25 2.57
N THR A 224 -12.80 -3.59 3.48
CA THR A 224 -13.48 -4.88 3.47
C THR A 224 -14.34 -5.06 2.22
N ILE A 225 -15.04 -4.01 1.77
CA ILE A 225 -15.89 -4.07 0.57
C ILE A 225 -15.03 -4.18 -0.69
N PHE A 226 -14.13 -3.22 -0.92
CA PHE A 226 -13.33 -3.16 -2.15
C PHE A 226 -12.21 -4.20 -2.16
N GLY A 227 -11.51 -4.39 -1.04
CA GLY A 227 -10.48 -5.41 -0.90
C GLY A 227 -11.06 -6.82 -0.96
N GLY A 228 -12.21 -7.07 -0.34
CA GLY A 228 -12.88 -8.38 -0.39
C GLY A 228 -13.26 -8.79 -1.81
N VAL A 229 -13.90 -7.91 -2.57
CA VAL A 229 -14.22 -8.16 -3.98
C VAL A 229 -12.95 -8.19 -4.84
N GLY A 230 -12.01 -7.30 -4.58
CA GLY A 230 -10.73 -7.18 -5.27
C GLY A 230 -9.88 -8.45 -5.23
N ILE A 231 -9.76 -9.08 -4.07
CA ILE A 231 -8.99 -10.32 -3.87
C ILE A 231 -9.53 -11.45 -4.76
N ALA A 232 -10.85 -11.54 -4.96
CA ALA A 232 -11.42 -12.53 -5.87
C ALA A 232 -11.34 -12.09 -7.35
N CYS A 233 -11.66 -10.83 -7.63
CA CYS A 233 -11.81 -10.32 -8.99
C CYS A 233 -10.48 -10.13 -9.73
N LEU A 234 -9.41 -9.68 -9.05
CA LEU A 234 -8.11 -9.44 -9.67
C LEU A 234 -7.54 -10.71 -10.35
N PRO A 235 -7.32 -11.85 -9.64
CA PRO A 235 -6.75 -13.03 -10.26
C PRO A 235 -7.67 -13.63 -11.34
N LEU A 236 -8.98 -13.64 -11.10
CA LEU A 236 -9.96 -14.16 -12.07
C LEU A 236 -10.01 -13.31 -13.35
N SER A 237 -9.99 -11.98 -13.24
CA SER A 237 -10.03 -11.08 -14.39
C SER A 237 -8.77 -11.23 -15.27
N LEU A 238 -7.61 -11.42 -14.65
CA LEU A 238 -6.34 -11.67 -15.33
C LEU A 238 -6.33 -13.03 -16.05
N ILE A 239 -6.79 -14.09 -15.39
CA ILE A 239 -6.91 -15.42 -16.00
C ILE A 239 -7.93 -15.38 -17.15
N PHE A 240 -9.10 -14.76 -16.95
CA PHE A 240 -10.09 -14.61 -18.00
C PHE A 240 -9.62 -13.73 -19.15
N SER A 241 -8.81 -12.70 -18.90
CA SER A 241 -8.18 -11.91 -19.97
C SER A 241 -7.31 -12.79 -20.88
N PHE A 242 -6.71 -13.86 -20.36
CA PHE A 242 -5.98 -14.83 -21.18
C PHE A 242 -6.91 -15.88 -21.79
N VAL A 243 -7.82 -16.47 -21.02
CA VAL A 243 -8.69 -17.59 -21.47
C VAL A 243 -9.71 -17.13 -22.50
N ARG A 244 -10.39 -16.01 -22.22
CA ARG A 244 -11.39 -15.35 -23.07
C ARG A 244 -10.78 -14.34 -24.02
N ARG A 245 -9.44 -14.35 -24.20
CA ARG A 245 -8.83 -13.64 -25.33
C ARG A 245 -9.58 -14.02 -26.60
N PRO A 246 -9.81 -13.11 -27.55
CA PRO A 246 -10.52 -13.43 -28.78
C PRO A 246 -9.80 -14.57 -29.51
N LYS A 247 -10.30 -15.80 -29.32
CA LYS A 247 -9.96 -16.98 -30.10
C LYS A 247 -10.93 -16.94 -31.26
N ALA A 248 -10.49 -16.40 -32.38
CA ALA A 248 -11.23 -16.36 -33.61
C ALA A 248 -11.93 -17.71 -33.91
N VAL A 249 -13.22 -17.86 -33.57
CA VAL A 249 -14.10 -18.81 -34.25
C VAL A 249 -14.58 -18.09 -35.49
N ILE A 250 -13.64 -17.83 -36.38
CA ILE A 250 -13.88 -17.15 -37.64
C ILE A 250 -14.32 -18.21 -38.65
N THR A 251 -15.31 -17.88 -39.50
CA THR A 251 -15.67 -18.75 -40.62
C THR A 251 -14.47 -18.97 -41.53
N ARG A 252 -14.30 -20.16 -42.10
CA ARG A 252 -13.08 -20.52 -42.88
C ARG A 252 -12.70 -19.45 -43.93
N SER A 253 -13.68 -18.80 -44.55
CA SER A 253 -13.49 -17.73 -45.54
C SER A 253 -12.89 -16.44 -44.95
N GLN A 254 -13.41 -15.95 -43.83
CA GLN A 254 -12.85 -14.78 -43.13
C GLN A 254 -11.46 -15.08 -42.57
N TYR A 255 -11.20 -16.30 -42.09
CA TYR A 255 -9.88 -16.70 -41.60
C TYR A 255 -8.85 -16.67 -42.74
N ILE A 256 -9.19 -17.24 -43.90
CA ILE A 256 -8.31 -17.20 -45.08
C ILE A 256 -8.07 -15.75 -45.50
N LYS A 257 -9.10 -14.90 -45.53
CA LYS A 257 -8.95 -13.48 -45.91
C LYS A 257 -8.00 -12.73 -44.97
N GLU A 258 -8.24 -12.79 -43.67
CA GLU A 258 -7.40 -12.15 -42.64
C GLU A 258 -6.00 -12.76 -42.60
N ALA A 259 -5.85 -14.09 -42.69
CA ALA A 259 -4.54 -14.74 -42.76
C ALA A 259 -3.75 -14.34 -44.01
N THR A 260 -4.44 -14.13 -45.14
CA THR A 260 -3.80 -13.64 -46.38
C THR A 260 -3.40 -12.18 -46.25
N GLU A 261 -4.22 -11.32 -45.62
CA GLU A 261 -3.87 -9.93 -45.32
C GLU A 261 -2.70 -9.84 -44.32
N LEU A 262 -2.70 -10.67 -43.28
CA LEU A 262 -1.61 -10.76 -42.32
C LEU A 262 -0.32 -11.26 -42.99
N GLY A 263 -0.43 -12.25 -43.87
CA GLY A 263 0.69 -12.74 -44.68
C GLY A 263 1.24 -11.69 -45.64
N LYS A 264 0.38 -10.84 -46.24
CA LYS A 264 0.81 -9.68 -47.03
C LYS A 264 1.57 -8.67 -46.17
N LYS A 265 1.03 -8.29 -45.01
CA LYS A 265 1.69 -7.37 -44.06
C LYS A 265 3.02 -7.91 -43.57
N ALA A 266 3.10 -9.20 -43.24
CA ALA A 266 4.34 -9.85 -42.83
C ALA A 266 5.38 -9.87 -43.97
N LYS A 267 4.95 -10.08 -45.21
CA LYS A 267 5.84 -10.03 -46.39
C LYS A 267 6.34 -8.62 -46.68
N GLU A 268 5.51 -7.61 -46.48
CA GLU A 268 5.89 -6.19 -46.58
C GLU A 268 6.91 -5.81 -45.50
N LEU A 269 6.67 -6.21 -44.25
CA LEU A 269 7.63 -6.02 -43.15
C LEU A 269 8.96 -6.72 -43.41
N LYS A 270 8.93 -7.97 -43.88
CA LYS A 270 10.14 -8.73 -44.24
C LYS A 270 10.93 -8.03 -45.35
N LYS A 271 10.26 -7.56 -46.41
CA LYS A 271 10.91 -6.80 -47.49
C LYS A 271 11.48 -5.47 -46.99
N ALA A 272 10.77 -4.77 -46.11
CA ALA A 272 11.27 -3.53 -45.51
C ALA A 272 12.51 -3.78 -44.64
N ALA A 273 12.52 -4.88 -43.87
CA ALA A 273 13.67 -5.29 -43.07
C ALA A 273 14.88 -5.67 -43.95
N GLU A 274 14.66 -6.44 -45.03
CA GLU A 274 15.70 -6.83 -45.99
C GLU A 274 16.28 -5.62 -46.73
N ALA A 275 15.44 -4.68 -47.16
CA ALA A 275 15.88 -3.42 -47.78
C ALA A 275 16.73 -2.58 -46.83
N LEU A 276 16.35 -2.48 -45.55
CA LEU A 276 17.14 -1.79 -44.53
C LEU A 276 18.48 -2.49 -44.24
N HIS A 277 18.52 -3.82 -44.32
CA HIS A 277 19.76 -4.59 -44.16
C HIS A 277 20.70 -4.42 -45.37
N GLN A 278 20.16 -4.25 -46.58
CA GLN A 278 20.96 -3.88 -47.76
C GLN A 278 21.50 -2.45 -47.66
N GLU A 279 20.70 -1.50 -47.17
CA GLU A 279 21.15 -0.12 -46.88
C GLU A 279 22.22 -0.07 -45.77
N GLU A 280 22.17 -1.01 -44.81
CA GLU A 280 23.22 -1.15 -43.81
C GLU A 280 24.55 -1.58 -44.43
N ARG A 281 24.52 -2.53 -45.37
CA ARG A 281 25.70 -3.01 -46.10
C ARG A 281 26.27 -1.97 -47.06
N SER A 282 25.45 -1.08 -47.61
CA SER A 282 25.90 0.02 -48.48
C SER A 282 26.47 1.21 -47.71
N GLY A 283 26.50 1.16 -46.37
CA GLY A 283 27.23 2.10 -45.52
C GLY A 283 26.51 3.43 -45.23
N ASN A 284 25.30 3.64 -45.74
CA ASN A 284 24.61 4.94 -45.63
C ASN A 284 23.76 5.03 -44.35
N LYS A 285 24.41 5.10 -43.17
CA LYS A 285 23.76 5.13 -41.84
C LYS A 285 23.23 6.52 -41.44
N GLY A 286 22.36 7.10 -42.28
CA GLY A 286 21.74 8.42 -42.04
C GLY A 286 20.61 8.46 -41.01
N ARG A 287 20.09 9.66 -40.73
CA ARG A 287 18.95 9.89 -39.79
C ARG A 287 17.64 9.24 -40.25
N LYS A 288 17.43 9.15 -41.57
CA LYS A 288 16.25 8.50 -42.19
C LYS A 288 16.27 6.98 -42.00
N TRP A 289 17.45 6.35 -42.19
CA TRP A 289 17.65 4.92 -41.93
C TRP A 289 17.34 4.58 -40.47
N ARG A 290 17.90 5.32 -39.50
CA ARG A 290 17.60 5.13 -38.07
C ARG A 290 16.12 5.25 -37.72
N LYS A 291 15.37 6.13 -38.40
CA LYS A 291 13.92 6.29 -38.21
C LYS A 291 13.14 5.08 -38.75
N ASN A 292 13.53 4.56 -39.91
CA ASN A 292 12.89 3.42 -40.55
C ASN A 292 13.18 2.11 -39.80
N VAL A 293 14.42 1.91 -39.32
CA VAL A 293 14.79 0.79 -38.44
C VAL A 293 13.92 0.79 -37.18
N LYS A 294 13.82 1.93 -36.48
CA LYS A 294 12.95 2.05 -35.30
C LYS A 294 11.47 1.77 -35.58
N ALA A 295 10.98 2.05 -36.79
CA ALA A 295 9.59 1.80 -37.16
C ALA A 295 9.32 0.29 -37.35
N VAL A 296 10.24 -0.43 -38.00
CA VAL A 296 10.17 -1.88 -38.17
C VAL A 296 10.35 -2.59 -36.82
N GLU A 297 11.34 -2.19 -36.02
CA GLU A 297 11.55 -2.71 -34.67
C GLU A 297 10.32 -2.49 -33.78
N LYS A 298 9.68 -1.31 -33.85
CA LYS A 298 8.46 -1.02 -33.08
C LYS A 298 7.32 -1.94 -33.49
N ALA A 299 7.14 -2.25 -34.77
CA ALA A 299 6.08 -3.13 -35.24
C ALA A 299 6.28 -4.58 -34.73
N GLU A 300 7.49 -5.11 -34.82
CA GLU A 300 7.83 -6.44 -34.30
C GLU A 300 7.69 -6.51 -32.78
N ALA A 301 8.21 -5.49 -32.08
CA ALA A 301 8.12 -5.40 -30.63
C ALA A 301 6.67 -5.29 -30.16
N THR A 302 5.80 -4.56 -30.87
CA THR A 302 4.39 -4.40 -30.46
C THR A 302 3.68 -5.75 -30.41
N TRP A 303 3.88 -6.61 -31.41
CA TRP A 303 3.31 -7.95 -31.40
C TRP A 303 3.88 -8.80 -30.26
N ALA A 304 5.21 -8.84 -30.11
CA ALA A 304 5.87 -9.57 -29.03
C ALA A 304 5.39 -9.11 -27.64
N PHE A 305 5.26 -7.80 -27.42
CA PHE A 305 4.73 -7.22 -26.19
C PHE A 305 3.28 -7.60 -25.93
N THR A 306 2.42 -7.65 -26.97
CA THR A 306 1.03 -8.08 -26.77
C THR A 306 0.93 -9.55 -26.34
N VAL A 307 1.71 -10.44 -26.96
CA VAL A 307 1.74 -11.87 -26.59
C VAL A 307 2.32 -12.06 -25.19
N LEU A 308 3.45 -11.41 -24.90
CA LEU A 308 4.06 -11.43 -23.58
C LEU A 308 3.14 -10.83 -22.51
N ALA A 309 2.37 -9.79 -22.82
CA ALA A 309 1.40 -9.21 -21.90
C ALA A 309 0.28 -10.20 -21.55
N TYR A 310 -0.25 -10.95 -22.53
CA TYR A 310 -1.24 -11.99 -22.26
C TYR A 310 -0.70 -13.12 -21.40
N ILE A 311 0.53 -13.59 -21.67
CA ILE A 311 1.19 -14.62 -20.85
C ILE A 311 1.50 -14.08 -19.45
N GLY A 312 1.99 -12.85 -19.36
CA GLY A 312 2.26 -12.16 -18.09
C GLY A 312 1.00 -12.01 -17.25
N LYS A 313 -0.14 -11.65 -17.86
CA LYS A 313 -1.44 -11.63 -17.18
C LYS A 313 -1.83 -13.01 -16.64
N LEU A 314 -1.61 -14.08 -17.39
CA LEU A 314 -1.89 -15.44 -16.91
C LEU A 314 -1.02 -15.80 -15.69
N ILE A 315 0.30 -15.58 -15.79
CA ILE A 315 1.23 -15.88 -14.69
C ILE A 315 0.86 -15.06 -13.45
N PHE A 316 0.65 -13.76 -13.62
CA PHE A 316 0.26 -12.88 -12.52
C PHE A 316 -1.12 -13.25 -11.95
N GLY A 317 -2.06 -13.71 -12.78
CA GLY A 317 -3.36 -14.21 -12.34
C GLY A 317 -3.25 -15.50 -11.51
N ILE A 318 -2.41 -16.46 -11.91
CA ILE A 318 -2.18 -17.70 -11.15
C ILE A 318 -1.47 -17.40 -9.82
N VAL A 319 -0.39 -16.61 -9.85
CA VAL A 319 0.31 -16.19 -8.64
C VAL A 319 -0.63 -15.42 -7.73
N GLY A 320 -1.41 -14.48 -8.27
CA GLY A 320 -2.40 -13.73 -7.52
C GLY A 320 -3.48 -14.61 -6.90
N LEU A 321 -3.93 -15.67 -7.58
CA LEU A 321 -4.88 -16.63 -7.02
C LEU A 321 -4.29 -17.35 -5.80
N ILE A 322 -3.03 -17.79 -5.88
CA ILE A 322 -2.32 -18.43 -4.77
C ILE A 322 -2.21 -17.45 -3.58
N VAL A 323 -1.80 -16.21 -3.84
CA VAL A 323 -1.65 -15.18 -2.80
C VAL A 323 -3.01 -14.84 -2.17
N SER A 324 -4.07 -14.76 -2.96
CA SER A 324 -5.44 -14.54 -2.49
C SER A 324 -5.92 -15.65 -1.55
N ILE A 325 -5.74 -16.90 -1.96
CA ILE A 325 -6.07 -18.06 -1.13
C ILE A 325 -5.25 -18.04 0.16
N ALA A 326 -3.96 -17.69 0.08
CA ALA A 326 -3.10 -17.60 1.25
C ALA A 326 -3.55 -16.50 2.23
N TRP A 327 -3.99 -15.33 1.74
CA TRP A 327 -4.57 -14.27 2.57
C TRP A 327 -5.86 -14.72 3.26
N VAL A 328 -6.78 -15.32 2.51
CA VAL A 328 -8.05 -15.82 3.06
C VAL A 328 -7.80 -16.92 4.10
N ALA A 329 -6.91 -17.86 3.80
CA ALA A 329 -6.51 -18.91 4.74
C ALA A 329 -5.87 -18.31 6.01
N HIS A 330 -5.03 -17.29 5.87
CA HIS A 330 -4.43 -16.61 7.03
C HIS A 330 -5.50 -15.96 7.91
N ILE A 331 -6.47 -15.24 7.32
CA ILE A 331 -7.58 -14.63 8.06
C ILE A 331 -8.37 -15.69 8.82
N ILE A 332 -8.71 -16.80 8.18
CA ILE A 332 -9.48 -17.88 8.82
C ILE A 332 -8.68 -18.53 9.96
N ILE A 333 -7.45 -18.95 9.71
CA ILE A 333 -6.63 -19.74 10.65
C ILE A 333 -6.15 -18.90 11.84
N TYR A 334 -5.76 -17.64 11.60
CA TYR A 334 -5.11 -16.79 12.58
C TYR A 334 -6.07 -15.83 13.30
N LEU A 335 -7.09 -15.31 12.60
CA LEU A 335 -7.97 -14.27 13.15
C LEU A 335 -9.34 -14.82 13.60
N LEU A 336 -9.91 -15.80 12.89
CA LEU A 336 -11.28 -16.26 13.13
C LEU A 336 -11.37 -17.36 14.20
N VAL A 337 -10.32 -18.18 14.38
CA VAL A 337 -10.28 -19.26 15.36
C VAL A 337 -9.62 -18.77 16.64
N ASP A 338 -10.31 -18.90 17.78
CA ASP A 338 -9.78 -18.58 19.11
C ASP A 338 -9.74 -19.85 19.99
N PRO A 339 -8.57 -20.32 20.46
CA PRO A 339 -7.21 -19.80 20.20
C PRO A 339 -6.75 -20.03 18.74
N PRO A 340 -5.84 -19.18 18.20
CA PRO A 340 -5.39 -19.31 16.81
C PRO A 340 -4.73 -20.66 16.56
N LEU A 341 -5.17 -21.35 15.51
CA LEU A 341 -4.71 -22.70 15.19
C LEU A 341 -3.23 -22.73 14.77
N SER A 342 -2.78 -21.68 14.05
CA SER A 342 -1.39 -21.51 13.65
C SER A 342 -1.11 -20.04 13.28
N SER A 343 0.15 -19.61 13.39
CA SER A 343 0.61 -18.31 12.89
C SER A 343 0.81 -18.27 11.36
N PHE A 344 0.65 -19.41 10.66
CA PHE A 344 0.67 -19.62 9.20
C PHE A 344 1.61 -18.70 8.40
N LEU A 345 1.10 -17.62 7.76
CA LEU A 345 1.91 -16.71 6.94
C LEU A 345 3.05 -16.07 7.74
N ASN A 346 2.83 -15.73 9.01
CA ASN A 346 3.86 -15.13 9.85
C ASN A 346 5.05 -16.08 10.03
N GLU A 347 4.77 -17.38 10.23
CA GLU A 347 5.82 -18.39 10.34
C GLU A 347 6.59 -18.58 9.02
N ILE A 348 5.87 -18.53 7.88
CA ILE A 348 6.49 -18.58 6.55
C ILE A 348 7.43 -17.39 6.36
N PHE A 349 6.99 -16.16 6.64
CA PHE A 349 7.83 -14.97 6.48
C PHE A 349 9.06 -14.99 7.40
N ILE A 350 8.91 -15.44 8.64
CA ILE A 350 10.03 -15.61 9.57
C ILE A 350 11.03 -16.66 9.07
N LYS A 351 10.54 -17.79 8.51
CA LYS A 351 11.41 -18.82 7.92
C LYS A 351 12.14 -18.31 6.69
N LEU A 352 11.47 -17.57 5.80
CA LEU A 352 12.11 -16.94 4.63
C LEU A 352 13.22 -15.97 5.06
N ASP A 353 12.95 -15.19 6.11
CA ASP A 353 13.92 -14.26 6.66
C ASP A 353 15.17 -14.94 7.22
N SER A 354 15.04 -16.17 7.74
CA SER A 354 16.18 -16.96 8.20
C SER A 354 17.14 -17.41 7.08
N VAL A 355 16.63 -17.53 5.84
CA VAL A 355 17.42 -17.90 4.66
C VAL A 355 18.22 -16.71 4.15
N TRP A 356 17.57 -15.55 4.04
CA TRP A 356 18.20 -14.28 3.72
C TRP A 356 17.43 -13.17 4.45
N GLY A 357 18.10 -12.38 5.28
CA GLY A 357 17.47 -11.43 6.22
C GLY A 357 16.70 -10.25 5.62
N LEU A 358 16.47 -10.26 4.30
CA LEU A 358 15.58 -9.33 3.59
C LEU A 358 14.53 -10.07 2.76
N LEU A 359 14.60 -11.41 2.64
CA LEU A 359 13.67 -12.20 1.85
C LEU A 359 12.28 -12.22 2.48
N GLY A 360 12.21 -12.35 3.81
CA GLY A 360 10.94 -12.33 4.53
C GLY A 360 10.25 -10.97 4.42
N THR A 361 11.00 -9.88 4.57
CA THR A 361 10.47 -8.51 4.43
C THR A 361 10.07 -8.19 3.00
N ALA A 362 10.82 -8.63 1.99
CA ALA A 362 10.47 -8.49 0.58
C ALA A 362 9.23 -9.33 0.20
N ALA A 363 9.13 -10.56 0.70
CA ALA A 363 7.95 -11.40 0.49
C ALA A 363 6.69 -10.79 1.13
N PHE A 364 6.83 -10.25 2.35
CA PHE A 364 5.75 -9.51 2.99
C PHE A 364 5.35 -8.26 2.19
N ALA A 365 6.33 -7.47 1.70
CA ALA A 365 6.07 -6.33 0.84
C ALA A 365 5.27 -6.72 -0.42
N PHE A 366 5.60 -7.86 -1.04
CA PHE A 366 4.87 -8.39 -2.18
C PHE A 366 3.40 -8.71 -1.84
N PHE A 367 3.14 -9.33 -0.68
CA PHE A 367 1.78 -9.60 -0.21
C PHE A 367 0.98 -8.30 0.06
N CYS A 368 1.63 -7.28 0.62
CA CYS A 368 1.03 -5.97 0.85
C CYS A 368 0.71 -5.23 -0.45
N PHE A 369 1.63 -5.22 -1.42
CA PHE A 369 1.37 -4.65 -2.75
C PHE A 369 0.29 -5.38 -3.51
N TYR A 370 0.23 -6.71 -3.36
CA TYR A 370 -0.86 -7.49 -3.95
C TYR A 370 -2.22 -7.02 -3.43
N LEU A 371 -2.35 -6.78 -2.11
CA LEU A 371 -3.58 -6.23 -1.54
C LEU A 371 -3.90 -4.84 -2.08
N LEU A 372 -2.91 -3.97 -2.30
CA LEU A 372 -3.15 -2.65 -2.93
C LEU A 372 -3.79 -2.82 -4.31
N ILE A 373 -3.19 -3.64 -5.16
CA ILE A 373 -3.65 -3.85 -6.52
C ILE A 373 -5.03 -4.52 -6.51
N ALA A 374 -5.28 -5.42 -5.55
CA ALA A 374 -6.58 -6.03 -5.36
C ALA A 374 -7.64 -4.98 -5.00
N VAL A 375 -7.38 -4.09 -4.04
CA VAL A 375 -8.31 -3.00 -3.68
C VAL A 375 -8.58 -2.10 -4.88
N ILE A 376 -7.55 -1.66 -5.61
CA ILE A 376 -7.71 -0.84 -6.82
C ILE A 376 -8.57 -1.57 -7.87
N ALA A 377 -8.36 -2.88 -8.07
CA ALA A 377 -9.20 -3.68 -8.97
C ALA A 377 -10.65 -3.79 -8.48
N GLY A 378 -10.87 -3.89 -7.17
CA GLY A 378 -12.18 -3.85 -6.55
C GLY A 378 -12.89 -2.51 -6.76
N GLU A 379 -12.18 -1.39 -6.57
CA GLU A 379 -12.68 -0.03 -6.84
C GLU A 379 -13.02 0.19 -8.31
N MET A 380 -12.23 -0.36 -9.25
CA MET A 380 -12.52 -0.26 -10.68
C MET A 380 -13.75 -1.07 -11.11
N MET A 381 -14.01 -2.21 -10.46
CA MET A 381 -15.16 -3.06 -10.79
C MET A 381 -16.45 -2.61 -10.11
N LEU A 382 -16.36 -2.09 -8.88
CA LEU A 382 -17.52 -1.68 -8.10
C LEU A 382 -17.79 -0.19 -8.23
N GLY A 383 -18.93 0.15 -8.85
CA GLY A 383 -19.52 1.48 -8.69
C GLY A 383 -20.35 1.54 -7.42
N LEU A 384 -20.03 2.45 -6.49
CA LEU A 384 -20.83 2.70 -5.29
C LEU A 384 -21.40 4.11 -5.29
N LYS A 385 -22.69 4.24 -4.96
CA LYS A 385 -23.29 5.53 -4.57
C LYS A 385 -23.21 5.67 -3.05
N LEU A 386 -22.16 6.33 -2.56
CA LEU A 386 -22.10 6.80 -1.18
C LEU A 386 -22.92 8.09 -1.09
N VAL A 387 -23.58 8.35 0.05
CA VAL A 387 -24.62 9.39 0.25
C VAL A 387 -24.36 10.74 -0.45
N PHE A 388 -23.10 11.19 -0.52
CA PHE A 388 -22.70 12.43 -1.18
C PHE A 388 -21.72 12.26 -2.36
N ILE A 389 -21.27 11.04 -2.67
CA ILE A 389 -20.27 10.75 -3.71
C ILE A 389 -20.72 9.54 -4.53
N THR A 390 -20.96 9.76 -5.82
CA THR A 390 -21.14 8.64 -6.75
C THR A 390 -19.78 8.22 -7.29
N ILE A 391 -19.27 7.09 -6.83
CA ILE A 391 -18.08 6.45 -7.38
C ILE A 391 -18.54 5.68 -8.61
N HIS A 392 -18.23 6.20 -9.80
CA HIS A 392 -18.47 5.51 -11.05
C HIS A 392 -17.35 4.50 -11.30
N PRO A 393 -17.66 3.29 -11.80
CA PRO A 393 -16.63 2.36 -12.21
C PRO A 393 -15.82 2.99 -13.35
N MET A 394 -14.49 2.94 -13.25
CA MET A 394 -13.62 3.38 -14.34
C MET A 394 -13.75 2.39 -15.50
N LYS A 395 -14.06 2.90 -16.69
CA LYS A 395 -14.19 2.09 -17.92
C LYS A 395 -12.85 1.74 -18.53
#